data_AF-A0A6S7J751-F1
#
_entry.id   AF-A0A6S7J751-F1
#
_cell.length_a   1.000
_cell.length_b   1.000
_cell.length_c   1.000
_cell.angle_alpha   90.00
_cell.angle_beta   90.00
_cell.angle_gamma   90.00
#
_symmetry.space_group_name_H-M   'P 1'
#
loop_
_entity.id
_entity.type
_entity.pdbx_description
1 polymer ?
#
loop_
_entity_poly.entity_id
_entity_poly.type
_entity_poly.pdbx_seq_one_letter_code
_entity_poly.pdbx_strand_id
1 'polypeptide(L)'
;MCSQDQAKDLNPNIIESMKNSDIYKSSSRFFYDFGWDILPLTVLRSFFKSCIKLAEDKEQPAIQITFQCLVADQEGRRTAWKSTEYIGRMDAIKVAFDKNDAVLKEDRSVYRYCHCFYARYYSNIPTNTPYPDLLEDNLTPLPENNDRSPMENADEALILIQRAHLNKKRASKVFHSDKGKYEDYMNCAKSFYNQALSTSQELLGNHELTCKCHKFLGDLYLLWRKNEEAIGYYSDAIKLSKKLQLDSNEAFVYLLKNDGLCLSFLRRFDESVEILNEARDIADKLAQKHSPCRASVYYVLAGTYRAWKPDCKEAAKYANTAIEMREWLDSRSVKTMEDIIKTAEGHME
;
A
#
# COMPACT_ATOMS: atom_id res chain seq x y z
N MET A 1 9.26 15.86 -11.80
CA MET A 1 10.34 16.87 -11.73
C MET A 1 9.70 18.23 -11.55
N CYS A 2 9.32 18.61 -10.34
CA CYS A 2 9.02 19.99 -10.00
C CYS A 2 10.20 20.53 -9.20
N SER A 3 10.87 21.53 -9.77
CA SER A 3 11.99 22.24 -9.17
C SER A 3 11.48 23.20 -8.09
N GLN A 4 11.54 22.78 -6.84
CA GLN A 4 11.57 23.61 -5.64
C GLN A 4 12.52 22.87 -4.70
N ASP A 5 13.71 23.35 -4.34
CA ASP A 5 14.03 24.67 -3.80
C ASP A 5 15.49 25.04 -4.10
N GLN A 6 15.71 26.31 -4.43
CA GLN A 6 16.93 27.01 -4.03
C GLN A 6 16.87 27.19 -2.50
N ALA A 7 17.95 26.80 -1.81
CA ALA A 7 18.11 27.00 -0.38
C ALA A 7 17.93 28.48 -0.01
N LYS A 8 16.73 28.84 0.44
CA LYS A 8 16.50 30.03 1.26
C LYS A 8 16.47 29.57 2.69
N ASP A 9 17.46 29.99 3.47
CA ASP A 9 17.43 29.89 4.92
C ASP A 9 16.13 30.53 5.43
N LEU A 10 15.21 29.70 5.93
CA LEU A 10 13.95 30.16 6.48
C LEU A 10 14.16 30.75 7.88
N ASN A 11 13.30 31.72 8.19
CA ASN A 11 13.26 32.42 9.47
C ASN A 11 13.07 31.41 10.63
N PRO A 12 14.02 31.30 11.58
CA PRO A 12 13.93 30.43 12.75
C PRO A 12 12.64 30.61 13.55
N ASN A 13 12.05 31.82 13.52
CA ASN A 13 10.81 32.14 14.21
C ASN A 13 9.60 31.33 13.72
N ILE A 14 9.57 30.91 12.45
CA ILE A 14 8.45 30.11 11.91
C ILE A 14 8.48 28.69 12.49
N ILE A 15 9.66 28.08 12.53
CA ILE A 15 9.84 26.72 13.09
C ILE A 15 9.48 26.73 14.57
N GLU A 16 9.94 27.73 15.32
CA GLU A 16 9.65 27.84 16.75
C GLU A 16 8.16 28.14 17.00
N SER A 17 7.51 28.95 16.16
CA SER A 17 6.07 29.20 16.24
C SER A 17 5.24 27.95 15.97
N MET A 18 5.60 27.17 14.94
CA MET A 18 4.93 25.90 14.63
C MET A 18 5.10 24.89 15.77
N LYS A 19 6.31 24.78 16.31
CA LYS A 19 6.65 23.87 17.41
C LYS A 19 5.85 24.16 18.68
N ASN A 20 5.55 25.43 18.94
CA ASN A 20 4.78 25.87 20.10
C ASN A 20 3.25 25.89 19.85
N SER A 21 2.81 25.53 18.65
CA SER A 21 1.38 25.42 18.30
C SER A 21 0.84 23.99 18.49
N ASP A 22 -0.46 23.81 18.33
CA ASP A 22 -1.11 22.50 18.38
C ASP A 22 -0.65 21.54 17.28
N ILE A 23 0.02 22.05 16.24
CA ILE A 23 0.64 21.24 15.17
C ILE A 23 1.65 20.23 15.75
N TYR A 24 2.30 20.55 16.87
CA TYR A 24 3.19 19.61 17.58
C TYR A 24 2.48 18.35 18.09
N LYS A 25 1.18 18.46 18.40
CA LYS A 25 0.33 17.37 18.86
C LYS A 25 -0.47 16.72 17.74
N SER A 26 -0.33 17.20 16.50
CA SER A 26 -1.01 16.63 15.34
C SER A 26 -0.61 15.17 15.13
N SER A 27 -1.55 14.37 14.62
CA SER A 27 -1.28 12.96 14.34
C SER A 27 -0.14 12.80 13.34
N SER A 28 0.63 11.72 13.49
CA SER A 28 1.65 11.30 12.52
C SER A 28 1.13 11.26 11.09
N ARG A 29 -0.15 10.92 10.95
CA ARG A 29 -0.88 10.88 9.69
C ARG A 29 -1.04 12.23 9.02
N PHE A 30 -1.33 13.30 9.78
CA PHE A 30 -1.42 14.64 9.21
C PHE A 30 -0.16 14.99 8.43
N PHE A 31 1.01 14.72 9.00
CA PHE A 31 2.29 14.99 8.34
C PHE A 31 2.61 14.00 7.23
N TYR A 32 2.18 12.75 7.37
CA TYR A 32 2.41 11.71 6.38
C TYR A 32 1.58 11.94 5.10
N ASP A 33 0.29 12.26 5.26
CA ASP A 33 -0.67 12.41 4.15
C ASP A 33 -0.65 13.83 3.58
N PHE A 34 -0.51 14.88 4.41
CA PHE A 34 -0.66 16.27 3.97
C PHE A 34 0.59 17.14 4.16
N GLY A 35 1.50 16.76 5.05
CA GLY A 35 2.64 17.62 5.42
C GLY A 35 3.42 18.11 4.21
N TRP A 36 3.62 17.22 3.23
CA TRP A 36 4.37 17.43 2.00
C TRP A 36 3.73 18.38 1.00
N ASP A 37 2.40 18.40 0.95
CA ASP A 37 1.65 19.27 0.05
C ASP A 37 1.56 20.70 0.60
N ILE A 38 1.75 20.85 1.92
CA ILE A 38 1.60 22.13 2.63
C ILE A 38 2.95 22.86 2.77
N LEU A 39 4.06 22.14 2.97
CA LEU A 39 5.35 22.75 3.29
C LEU A 39 6.52 22.14 2.48
N PRO A 40 7.53 22.95 2.13
CA PRO A 40 8.72 22.42 1.48
C PRO A 40 9.47 21.41 2.36
N LEU A 41 10.08 20.42 1.71
CA LEU A 41 10.74 19.27 2.39
C LEU A 41 11.80 19.70 3.42
N THR A 42 12.58 20.73 3.10
CA THR A 42 13.62 21.29 3.98
C THR A 42 13.03 21.89 5.25
N VAL A 43 11.86 22.54 5.15
CA VAL A 43 11.11 23.12 6.27
C VAL A 43 10.56 22.03 7.17
N LEU A 44 9.88 21.04 6.58
CA LEU A 44 9.35 19.89 7.32
C LEU A 44 10.45 19.14 8.06
N ARG A 45 11.58 18.87 7.39
CA ARG A 45 12.70 18.16 8.01
C ARG A 45 13.26 18.92 9.21
N SER A 46 13.38 20.23 9.10
CA SER A 46 13.90 21.09 10.17
C SER A 46 12.90 21.18 11.33
N PHE A 47 11.61 21.32 11.01
CA PHE A 47 10.52 21.26 11.97
C PHE A 47 10.48 19.94 12.74
N PHE A 48 10.50 18.79 12.05
CA PHE A 48 10.49 17.48 12.70
C PHE A 48 11.70 17.29 13.62
N LYS A 49 12.90 17.71 13.21
CA LYS A 49 14.09 17.65 14.07
C LYS A 49 13.95 18.51 15.32
N SER A 50 13.35 19.70 15.21
CA SER A 50 13.06 20.56 16.37
C SER A 50 12.01 19.94 17.30
N CYS A 51 11.00 19.25 16.74
CA CYS A 51 10.00 18.54 17.54
C CYS A 51 10.59 17.31 18.25
N ILE A 52 11.54 16.58 17.66
CA ILE A 52 12.26 15.48 18.33
C ILE A 52 12.96 16.01 19.59
N LYS A 53 13.69 17.12 19.48
CA LYS A 53 14.36 17.75 20.63
C LYS A 53 13.38 18.21 21.69
N LEU A 54 12.29 18.88 21.28
CA LEU A 54 11.26 19.32 22.21
C LEU A 54 10.61 18.14 22.96
N ALA A 55 10.34 17.04 22.25
CA ALA A 55 9.75 15.85 22.84
C ALA A 55 10.72 15.16 23.80
N GLU A 56 12.02 15.20 23.51
CA GLU A 56 13.06 14.75 24.43
C GLU A 56 13.09 15.61 25.70
N ASP A 57 13.13 16.95 25.54
CA ASP A 57 13.14 17.90 26.66
C ASP A 57 11.88 17.80 27.54
N LYS A 58 10.74 17.39 26.96
CA LYS A 58 9.46 17.22 27.65
C LYS A 58 9.21 15.79 28.14
N GLU A 59 10.15 14.87 27.94
CA GLU A 59 9.99 13.44 28.29
C GLU A 59 8.75 12.80 27.65
N GLN A 60 8.51 13.09 26.36
CA GLN A 60 7.37 12.60 25.57
C GLN A 60 7.81 11.56 24.53
N PRO A 61 8.10 10.30 24.92
CA PRO A 61 8.70 9.31 24.04
C PRO A 61 7.84 8.95 22.83
N ALA A 62 6.50 8.93 22.97
CA ALA A 62 5.59 8.64 21.86
C ALA A 62 5.67 9.70 20.74
N ILE A 63 5.68 10.97 21.13
CA ILE A 63 5.82 12.09 20.20
C ILE A 63 7.23 12.10 19.59
N GLN A 64 8.26 11.85 20.41
CA GLN A 64 9.65 11.77 19.95
C GLN A 64 9.81 10.71 18.85
N ILE A 65 9.34 9.48 19.10
CA ILE A 65 9.43 8.36 18.16
C ILE A 65 8.62 8.63 16.89
N THR A 66 7.46 9.28 17.00
CA THR A 66 6.66 9.71 15.84
C THR A 66 7.45 10.61 14.89
N PHE A 67 8.08 11.65 15.42
CA PHE A 67 8.87 12.56 14.58
C PHE A 67 10.16 11.90 14.07
N GLN A 68 10.76 10.96 14.82
CA GLN A 68 11.87 10.16 14.31
C GLN A 68 11.46 9.31 13.10
N CYS A 69 10.31 8.64 13.17
CA CYS A 69 9.72 7.90 12.05
C CYS A 69 9.43 8.81 10.85
N LEU A 70 8.86 10.01 11.05
CA LEU A 70 8.63 10.98 9.98
C LEU A 70 9.95 11.37 9.29
N VAL A 71 11.01 11.70 10.03
CA VAL A 71 12.33 12.03 9.47
C VAL A 71 12.93 10.86 8.68
N ALA A 72 12.78 9.64 9.20
CA ALA A 72 13.24 8.44 8.51
C ALA A 72 12.44 8.17 7.22
N ASP A 73 11.14 8.47 7.17
CA ASP A 73 10.32 8.32 5.95
C ASP A 73 10.82 9.27 4.85
N GLN A 74 11.18 10.50 5.21
CA GLN A 74 11.76 11.46 4.27
C GLN A 74 13.07 10.94 3.67
N GLU A 75 13.96 10.43 4.52
CA GLU A 75 15.25 9.89 4.10
C GLU A 75 15.10 8.64 3.24
N GLY A 76 14.16 7.76 3.61
CA GLY A 76 13.82 6.57 2.86
C GLY A 76 13.29 6.89 1.46
N ARG A 77 12.33 7.80 1.32
CA ARG A 77 11.83 8.24 0.00
C ARG A 77 12.92 8.84 -0.86
N ARG A 78 13.75 9.72 -0.28
CA ARG A 78 14.87 10.38 -0.97
C ARG A 78 15.89 9.37 -1.54
N THR A 79 16.06 8.23 -0.87
CA THR A 79 17.11 7.26 -1.18
C THR A 79 16.56 5.91 -1.67
N ALA A 80 15.28 5.86 -2.03
CA ALA A 80 14.58 4.62 -2.37
C ALA A 80 14.78 3.51 -1.33
N TRP A 81 14.83 3.89 -0.04
CA TRP A 81 14.89 3.03 1.14
C TRP A 81 16.18 2.21 1.28
N LYS A 82 17.25 2.61 0.58
CA LYS A 82 18.50 1.83 0.49
C LYS A 82 19.70 2.49 1.18
N SER A 83 19.57 3.72 1.71
CA SER A 83 20.72 4.39 2.32
C SER A 83 21.09 3.78 3.67
N THR A 84 22.39 3.80 3.99
CA THR A 84 22.90 3.44 5.32
C THR A 84 22.35 4.38 6.40
N GLU A 85 22.11 5.65 6.07
CA GLU A 85 21.45 6.61 6.97
C GLU A 85 20.03 6.15 7.32
N TYR A 86 19.24 5.75 6.32
CA TYR A 86 17.88 5.24 6.55
C TYR A 86 17.90 4.00 7.45
N ILE A 87 18.75 3.02 7.15
CA ILE A 87 18.91 1.79 7.95
C ILE A 87 19.28 2.11 9.40
N GLY A 88 20.29 2.97 9.61
CA GLY A 88 20.71 3.35 10.96
C GLY A 88 19.61 4.09 11.75
N ARG A 89 18.81 4.94 11.08
CA ARG A 89 17.63 5.57 11.70
C ARG A 89 16.60 4.54 12.13
N MET A 90 16.34 3.54 11.28
CA MET A 90 15.38 2.47 11.59
C MET A 90 15.82 1.65 12.80
N ASP A 91 17.11 1.32 12.90
CA ASP A 91 17.63 0.57 14.04
C ASP A 91 17.54 1.39 15.35
N ALA A 92 17.82 2.70 15.30
CA ALA A 92 17.65 3.58 16.45
C ALA A 92 16.19 3.70 16.89
N ILE A 93 15.27 3.85 15.93
CA ILE A 93 13.82 3.89 16.17
C ILE A 93 13.36 2.57 16.81
N LYS A 94 13.90 1.43 16.36
CA LYS A 94 13.64 0.11 16.96
C LYS A 94 14.01 0.05 18.43
N VAL A 95 15.23 0.44 18.77
CA VAL A 95 15.68 0.45 20.16
C VAL A 95 14.81 1.38 21.01
N ALA A 96 14.44 2.56 20.48
CA ALA A 96 13.57 3.49 21.18
C ALA A 96 12.16 2.93 21.38
N PHE A 97 11.62 2.23 20.38
CA PHE A 97 10.32 1.59 20.45
C PHE A 97 10.30 0.46 21.49
N ASP A 98 11.27 -0.45 21.45
CA ASP A 98 11.37 -1.58 22.38
C ASP A 98 11.50 -1.08 23.84
N LYS A 99 12.24 0.03 24.06
CA LYS A 99 12.36 0.67 25.36
C LYS A 99 11.06 1.29 25.88
N ASN A 100 10.17 1.73 24.98
CA ASN A 100 8.95 2.47 25.31
C ASN A 100 7.65 1.72 24.97
N ASP A 101 7.72 0.40 24.71
CA ASP A 101 6.59 -0.41 24.20
C ASP A 101 5.30 -0.25 25.04
N ALA A 102 5.42 -0.23 26.37
CA ALA A 102 4.28 -0.05 27.26
C ALA A 102 3.56 1.31 27.07
N VAL A 103 4.31 2.41 27.03
CA VAL A 103 3.78 3.77 26.84
C VAL A 103 3.22 3.93 25.43
N LEU A 104 3.88 3.34 24.43
CA LEU A 104 3.43 3.40 23.05
C LEU A 104 2.12 2.62 22.86
N LYS A 105 1.89 1.52 23.58
CA LYS A 105 0.62 0.78 23.53
C LYS A 105 -0.58 1.61 24.03
N GLU A 106 -0.34 2.60 24.89
CA GLU A 106 -1.38 3.54 25.32
C GLU A 106 -1.76 4.50 24.18
N ASP A 107 -0.77 4.97 23.39
CA ASP A 107 -0.99 5.75 22.18
C ASP A 107 -0.99 4.86 20.92
N ARG A 108 -2.15 4.22 20.68
CA ARG A 108 -2.33 3.33 19.52
C ARG A 108 -2.02 3.98 18.19
N SER A 109 -2.19 5.30 18.04
CA SER A 109 -1.92 6.01 16.78
C SER A 109 -0.42 5.99 16.47
N VAL A 110 0.40 6.25 17.48
CA VAL A 110 1.86 6.20 17.38
C VAL A 110 2.35 4.76 17.24
N TYR A 111 1.79 3.84 18.03
CA TYR A 111 2.13 2.42 17.94
C TYR A 111 1.92 1.89 16.51
N ARG A 112 0.73 2.14 15.93
CA ARG A 112 0.38 1.81 14.53
C ARG A 112 1.38 2.40 13.53
N TYR A 113 1.64 3.70 13.67
CA TYR A 113 2.51 4.41 12.75
C TYR A 113 3.91 3.79 12.72
N CYS A 114 4.45 3.46 13.90
CA CYS A 114 5.74 2.77 14.02
C CYS A 114 5.72 1.37 13.41
N HIS A 115 4.67 0.58 13.64
CA HIS A 115 4.52 -0.77 13.06
C HIS A 115 4.40 -0.75 11.54
N CYS A 116 3.60 0.15 10.97
CA CYS A 116 3.59 0.40 9.52
C CYS A 116 4.98 0.69 8.97
N PHE A 117 5.71 1.51 9.70
CA PHE A 117 7.03 1.96 9.31
C PHE A 117 8.05 0.82 9.35
N TYR A 118 8.01 -0.05 10.38
CA TYR A 118 8.80 -1.29 10.42
C TYR A 118 8.41 -2.25 9.31
N ALA A 119 7.12 -2.42 9.04
CA ALA A 119 6.66 -3.35 8.02
C ALA A 119 7.19 -2.98 6.63
N ARG A 120 7.24 -1.68 6.34
CA ARG A 120 7.90 -1.15 5.13
C ARG A 120 9.40 -1.42 5.15
N TYR A 121 10.09 -1.09 6.23
CA TYR A 121 11.53 -1.33 6.38
C TYR A 121 11.91 -2.79 6.13
N TYR A 122 11.28 -3.73 6.85
CA TYR A 122 11.51 -5.16 6.71
C TYR A 122 10.99 -5.76 5.39
N SER A 123 10.21 -5.01 4.59
CA SER A 123 9.88 -5.43 3.22
C SER A 123 10.96 -5.02 2.21
N ASN A 124 11.77 -4.02 2.55
CA ASN A 124 12.79 -3.46 1.66
C ASN A 124 14.21 -4.00 1.93
N ILE A 125 14.45 -4.67 3.06
CA ILE A 125 15.75 -5.29 3.36
C ILE A 125 15.81 -6.70 2.74
N PRO A 126 16.84 -7.05 1.95
CA PRO A 126 16.97 -8.35 1.27
C PRO A 126 17.22 -9.59 2.16
N THR A 127 17.16 -9.52 3.50
CA THR A 127 17.72 -10.56 4.36
C THR A 127 16.71 -11.61 4.84
N ASN A 128 17.19 -12.86 4.94
CA ASN A 128 16.56 -14.02 5.61
C ASN A 128 16.37 -13.84 7.13
N THR A 129 16.46 -12.62 7.65
CA THR A 129 16.22 -12.37 9.08
C THR A 129 14.76 -12.70 9.35
N PRO A 130 14.45 -13.55 10.34
CA PRO A 130 13.09 -13.71 10.82
C PRO A 130 12.57 -12.31 11.08
N TYR A 131 11.43 -12.00 10.47
CA TYR A 131 10.64 -10.87 10.90
C TYR A 131 10.53 -11.05 12.42
N PRO A 132 10.88 -10.05 13.26
CA PRO A 132 10.48 -10.14 14.66
C PRO A 132 9.01 -10.51 14.60
N ASP A 133 8.59 -11.54 15.32
CA ASP A 133 7.17 -11.85 15.39
C ASP A 133 6.53 -10.57 15.90
N LEU A 134 6.00 -9.76 14.98
CA LEU A 134 5.29 -8.55 15.31
C LEU A 134 4.05 -9.15 15.97
N LEU A 135 4.13 -9.26 17.29
CA LEU A 135 3.05 -9.59 18.18
C LEU A 135 2.13 -8.36 18.20
N GLU A 136 1.57 -8.02 17.04
CA GLU A 136 0.39 -7.16 16.93
C GLU A 136 -0.79 -7.76 17.70
N ASP A 137 -0.73 -9.06 18.04
CA ASP A 137 -1.68 -9.77 18.90
C ASP A 137 -1.75 -9.20 20.33
N ASN A 138 -0.77 -8.39 20.76
CA ASN A 138 -0.76 -7.79 22.10
C ASN A 138 -1.44 -6.42 22.21
N LEU A 139 -1.93 -5.83 21.12
CA LEU A 139 -2.84 -4.68 21.22
C LEU A 139 -4.21 -5.21 21.64
N THR A 140 -4.63 -4.90 22.87
CA THR A 140 -6.00 -5.15 23.35
C THR A 140 -7.01 -4.61 22.33
N PRO A 141 -8.18 -5.21 22.12
CA PRO A 141 -9.27 -4.55 21.39
C PRO A 141 -9.57 -3.16 21.98
N LEU A 142 -9.93 -2.16 21.16
CA LEU A 142 -10.45 -0.90 21.72
C LEU A 142 -11.79 -1.19 22.43
N PRO A 143 -12.08 -0.56 23.58
CA PRO A 143 -13.36 -0.76 24.28
C PRO A 143 -14.55 -0.41 23.36
N GLU A 144 -15.62 -1.21 23.37
CA GLU A 144 -16.82 -1.10 22.51
C GLU A 144 -17.66 0.19 22.69
N ASN A 145 -17.10 1.23 23.31
CA ASN A 145 -17.86 2.41 23.68
C ASN A 145 -18.28 3.24 22.45
N ASN A 146 -19.54 3.69 22.43
CA ASN A 146 -20.17 4.42 21.33
C ASN A 146 -19.72 5.90 21.19
N ASP A 147 -18.83 6.38 22.06
CA ASP A 147 -18.35 7.78 22.07
C ASP A 147 -17.03 7.97 21.30
N ARG A 148 -16.67 7.07 20.38
CA ARG A 148 -15.43 7.19 19.59
C ARG A 148 -15.53 8.31 18.57
N SER A 149 -14.46 9.09 18.45
CA SER A 149 -14.34 10.07 17.37
C SER A 149 -14.22 9.37 16.00
N PRO A 150 -14.64 10.03 14.90
CA PRO A 150 -14.45 9.51 13.54
C PRO A 150 -12.98 9.15 13.23
N MET A 151 -12.02 9.85 13.82
CA MET A 151 -10.59 9.60 13.65
C MET A 151 -10.16 8.29 14.31
N GLU A 152 -10.59 8.04 15.56
CA GLU A 152 -10.30 6.78 16.26
C GLU A 152 -10.93 5.58 15.55
N ASN A 153 -12.12 5.77 14.98
CA ASN A 153 -12.84 4.78 14.20
C ASN A 153 -12.10 4.42 12.89
N ALA A 154 -11.65 5.43 12.14
CA ALA A 154 -10.85 5.23 10.93
C ALA A 154 -9.51 4.55 11.24
N ASP A 155 -8.89 4.90 12.36
CA ASP A 155 -7.63 4.31 12.78
C ASP A 155 -7.80 2.84 13.18
N GLU A 156 -8.92 2.45 13.80
CA GLU A 156 -9.20 1.05 14.15
C GLU A 156 -9.33 0.17 12.90
N ALA A 157 -10.10 0.62 11.91
CA ALA A 157 -10.19 -0.09 10.62
C ALA A 157 -8.81 -0.27 9.96
N LEU A 158 -7.90 0.69 10.13
CA LEU A 158 -6.54 0.59 9.62
C LEU A 158 -5.63 -0.36 10.41
N ILE A 159 -5.82 -0.51 11.73
CA ILE A 159 -5.15 -1.57 12.50
C ILE A 159 -5.50 -2.91 11.88
N LEU A 160 -6.79 -3.13 11.68
CA LEU A 160 -7.31 -4.39 11.19
C LEU A 160 -6.76 -4.69 9.79
N ILE A 161 -6.72 -3.70 8.90
CA ILE A 161 -6.05 -3.83 7.59
C ILE A 161 -4.57 -4.20 7.72
N GLN A 162 -3.83 -3.59 8.65
CA GLN A 162 -2.39 -3.87 8.84
C GLN A 162 -2.14 -5.30 9.35
N ARG A 163 -2.91 -5.73 10.35
CA ARG A 163 -2.90 -7.11 10.85
C ARG A 163 -3.19 -8.11 9.75
N ALA A 164 -4.14 -7.77 8.88
CA ALA A 164 -4.46 -8.60 7.73
C ALA A 164 -3.30 -8.67 6.70
N HIS A 165 -2.66 -7.54 6.39
CA HIS A 165 -1.48 -7.50 5.53
C HIS A 165 -0.32 -8.33 6.09
N LEU A 166 -0.05 -8.23 7.39
CA LEU A 166 1.00 -9.00 8.06
C LEU A 166 0.74 -10.51 7.93
N ASN A 167 -0.48 -10.94 8.20
CA ASN A 167 -0.88 -12.34 8.05
C ASN A 167 -0.79 -12.82 6.59
N LYS A 168 -1.20 -12.01 5.61
CA LYS A 168 -1.01 -12.32 4.18
C LYS A 168 0.47 -12.49 3.81
N LYS A 169 1.35 -11.68 4.40
CA LYS A 169 2.81 -11.79 4.21
C LYS A 169 3.38 -13.06 4.87
N ARG A 170 2.93 -13.38 6.08
CA ARG A 170 3.29 -14.63 6.78
C ARG A 170 2.87 -15.85 5.98
N ALA A 171 1.63 -15.87 5.48
CA ALA A 171 1.12 -16.91 4.58
C ALA A 171 2.04 -17.11 3.37
N SER A 172 2.38 -16.02 2.68
CA SER A 172 3.23 -16.07 1.47
C SER A 172 4.60 -16.70 1.73
N LYS A 173 5.19 -16.53 2.93
CA LYS A 173 6.48 -17.13 3.31
C LYS A 173 6.40 -18.64 3.51
N VAL A 174 5.29 -19.13 4.04
CA VAL A 174 5.10 -20.56 4.37
C VAL A 174 4.37 -21.34 3.28
N PHE A 175 3.95 -20.68 2.20
CA PHE A 175 3.16 -21.24 1.11
C PHE A 175 3.72 -22.55 0.54
N HIS A 176 5.04 -22.68 0.41
CA HIS A 176 5.70 -23.88 -0.12
C HIS A 176 6.15 -24.89 0.94
N SER A 177 6.09 -24.54 2.23
CA SER A 177 6.70 -25.34 3.30
C SER A 177 5.70 -25.91 4.30
N ASP A 178 4.59 -25.20 4.58
CA ASP A 178 3.62 -25.59 5.61
C ASP A 178 2.21 -25.15 5.20
N LYS A 179 1.44 -26.09 4.65
CA LYS A 179 0.08 -25.84 4.18
C LYS A 179 -0.87 -25.49 5.33
N GLY A 180 -0.69 -26.09 6.50
CA GLY A 180 -1.52 -25.80 7.68
C GLY A 180 -1.36 -24.36 8.13
N LYS A 181 -0.11 -23.92 8.34
CA LYS A 181 0.17 -22.52 8.69
C LYS A 181 -0.24 -21.54 7.61
N TYR A 182 -0.09 -21.90 6.33
CA TYR A 182 -0.58 -21.07 5.23
C TYR A 182 -2.09 -20.82 5.36
N GLU A 183 -2.87 -21.89 5.58
CA GLU A 183 -4.32 -21.81 5.76
C GLU A 183 -4.68 -20.95 6.98
N ASP A 184 -4.00 -21.16 8.11
CA ASP A 184 -4.22 -20.41 9.35
C ASP A 184 -3.97 -18.91 9.16
N TYR A 185 -2.81 -18.53 8.60
CA TYR A 185 -2.50 -17.13 8.34
C TYR A 185 -3.46 -16.48 7.35
N MET A 186 -3.86 -17.19 6.30
CA MET A 186 -4.83 -16.62 5.36
C MET A 186 -6.21 -16.45 6.01
N ASN A 187 -6.64 -17.37 6.88
CA ASN A 187 -7.88 -17.23 7.65
C ASN A 187 -7.81 -16.07 8.65
N CYS A 188 -6.69 -15.87 9.34
CA CYS A 188 -6.46 -14.69 10.18
C CYS A 188 -6.54 -13.40 9.36
N ALA A 189 -5.89 -13.36 8.19
CA ALA A 189 -5.96 -12.20 7.30
C ALA A 189 -7.39 -11.88 6.87
N LYS A 190 -8.17 -12.91 6.53
CA LYS A 190 -9.60 -12.78 6.17
C LYS A 190 -10.41 -12.19 7.33
N SER A 191 -10.21 -12.72 8.54
CA SER A 191 -10.92 -12.27 9.75
C SER A 191 -10.67 -10.78 9.98
N PHE A 192 -9.41 -10.35 9.93
CA PHE A 192 -9.05 -8.95 10.13
C PHE A 192 -9.58 -8.02 9.03
N TYR A 193 -9.50 -8.39 7.74
CA TYR A 193 -10.10 -7.55 6.71
C TYR A 193 -11.63 -7.46 6.82
N ASN A 194 -12.31 -8.54 7.22
CA ASN A 194 -13.76 -8.51 7.44
C ASN A 194 -14.12 -7.58 8.60
N GLN A 195 -13.37 -7.63 9.70
CA GLN A 195 -13.55 -6.69 10.81
C GLN A 195 -13.28 -5.24 10.38
N ALA A 196 -12.22 -5.02 9.58
CA ALA A 196 -11.92 -3.70 9.02
C ALA A 196 -13.06 -3.19 8.13
N LEU A 197 -13.63 -4.07 7.31
CA LEU A 197 -14.74 -3.74 6.45
C LEU A 197 -15.98 -3.35 7.27
N SER A 198 -16.38 -4.17 8.25
CA SER A 198 -17.51 -3.88 9.15
C SER A 198 -17.32 -2.54 9.85
N THR A 199 -16.13 -2.34 10.46
CA THR A 199 -15.75 -1.10 11.14
C THR A 199 -15.85 0.10 10.20
N SER A 200 -15.31 -0.01 8.99
CA SER A 200 -15.36 1.09 8.01
C SER A 200 -16.78 1.36 7.50
N GLN A 201 -17.61 0.34 7.31
CA GLN A 201 -18.99 0.49 6.85
C GLN A 201 -19.87 1.12 7.92
N GLU A 202 -19.77 0.64 9.17
CA GLU A 202 -20.57 1.14 10.29
C GLU A 202 -20.24 2.59 10.62
N LEU A 203 -18.95 2.94 10.60
CA LEU A 203 -18.48 4.21 11.16
C LEU A 203 -18.25 5.29 10.10
N LEU A 204 -17.94 4.89 8.85
CA LEU A 204 -17.64 5.81 7.75
C LEU A 204 -18.62 5.68 6.57
N GLY A 205 -19.38 4.57 6.49
CA GLY A 205 -20.31 4.32 5.39
C GLY A 205 -19.63 4.26 4.02
N ASN A 206 -20.12 5.07 3.08
CA ASN A 206 -19.54 5.20 1.75
C ASN A 206 -18.27 6.07 1.80
N HIS A 207 -17.14 5.45 2.14
CA HIS A 207 -15.86 6.13 2.30
C HIS A 207 -14.75 5.42 1.51
N GLU A 208 -13.67 6.14 1.18
CA GLU A 208 -12.51 5.58 0.47
C GLU A 208 -11.91 4.37 1.22
N LEU A 209 -11.89 4.42 2.55
CA LEU A 209 -11.40 3.31 3.37
C LEU A 209 -12.24 2.04 3.20
N THR A 210 -13.57 2.19 3.12
CA THR A 210 -14.50 1.07 2.86
C THR A 210 -14.23 0.46 1.48
N CYS A 211 -13.96 1.30 0.47
CA CYS A 211 -13.54 0.83 -0.86
C CYS A 211 -12.23 0.03 -0.79
N LYS A 212 -11.23 0.52 -0.03
CA LYS A 212 -9.96 -0.18 0.17
C LYS A 212 -10.15 -1.53 0.86
N CYS A 213 -11.02 -1.62 1.88
CA CYS A 213 -11.35 -2.88 2.55
C CYS A 213 -11.91 -3.93 1.58
N HIS A 214 -12.89 -3.55 0.75
CA HIS A 214 -13.42 -4.43 -0.31
C HIS A 214 -12.30 -4.88 -1.26
N LYS A 215 -11.50 -3.96 -1.79
CA LYS A 215 -10.37 -4.30 -2.65
C LYS A 215 -9.40 -5.29 -1.99
N PHE A 216 -9.03 -5.08 -0.72
CA PHE A 216 -8.09 -5.96 -0.03
C PHE A 216 -8.65 -7.36 0.23
N LEU A 217 -9.96 -7.48 0.48
CA LEU A 217 -10.62 -8.79 0.51
C LEU A 217 -10.57 -9.45 -0.87
N GLY A 218 -10.86 -8.73 -1.94
CA GLY A 218 -10.71 -9.23 -3.31
C GLY A 218 -9.29 -9.73 -3.59
N ASP A 219 -8.27 -8.95 -3.21
CA ASP A 219 -6.85 -9.33 -3.36
C ASP A 219 -6.52 -10.61 -2.58
N LEU A 220 -7.09 -10.77 -1.37
CA LEU A 220 -6.90 -11.97 -0.55
C LEU A 220 -7.53 -13.21 -1.20
N TYR A 221 -8.77 -13.09 -1.69
CA TYR A 221 -9.46 -14.19 -2.36
C TYR A 221 -8.81 -14.57 -3.69
N LEU A 222 -8.31 -13.59 -4.46
CA LEU A 222 -7.50 -13.84 -5.66
C LEU A 222 -6.21 -14.62 -5.33
N LEU A 223 -5.51 -14.27 -4.25
CA LEU A 223 -4.34 -15.02 -3.79
C LEU A 223 -4.70 -16.46 -3.40
N TRP A 224 -5.89 -16.65 -2.81
CA TRP A 224 -6.47 -17.96 -2.51
C TRP A 224 -6.99 -18.74 -3.72
N ARG A 225 -6.90 -18.19 -4.94
CA ARG A 225 -7.48 -18.77 -6.17
C ARG A 225 -9.01 -18.95 -6.11
N LYS A 226 -9.68 -18.18 -5.26
CA LYS A 226 -11.13 -18.11 -5.10
C LYS A 226 -11.67 -16.93 -5.92
N ASN A 227 -11.68 -17.10 -7.24
CA ASN A 227 -11.84 -15.99 -8.18
C ASN A 227 -13.27 -15.43 -8.17
N GLU A 228 -14.29 -16.27 -7.98
CA GLU A 228 -15.69 -15.83 -7.87
C GLU A 228 -15.90 -14.94 -6.65
N GLU A 229 -15.41 -15.34 -5.48
CA GLU A 229 -15.47 -14.49 -4.29
C GLU A 229 -14.69 -13.19 -4.48
N ALA A 230 -13.51 -13.25 -5.11
CA ALA A 230 -12.71 -12.06 -5.41
C ALA A 230 -13.48 -11.05 -6.28
N ILE A 231 -14.14 -11.51 -7.35
CA ILE A 231 -14.97 -10.67 -8.24
C ILE A 231 -16.10 -9.99 -7.46
N GLY A 232 -16.73 -10.68 -6.51
CA GLY A 232 -17.75 -10.07 -5.65
C GLY A 232 -17.22 -8.85 -4.91
N TYR A 233 -16.08 -9.00 -4.22
CA TYR A 233 -15.46 -7.90 -3.48
C TYR A 233 -14.92 -6.79 -4.39
N TYR A 234 -14.33 -7.12 -5.54
CA TYR A 234 -13.89 -6.10 -6.49
C TYR A 234 -15.06 -5.33 -7.08
N SER A 235 -16.17 -5.99 -7.41
CA SER A 235 -17.40 -5.35 -7.90
C SER A 235 -17.93 -4.33 -6.90
N ASP A 236 -17.94 -4.65 -5.60
CA ASP A 236 -18.35 -3.73 -4.55
C ASP A 236 -17.40 -2.53 -4.43
N ALA A 237 -16.09 -2.77 -4.48
CA ALA A 237 -15.10 -1.70 -4.51
C ALA A 237 -15.26 -0.80 -5.74
N ILE A 238 -15.49 -1.36 -6.93
CA ILE A 238 -15.65 -0.61 -8.19
C ILE A 238 -16.88 0.30 -8.11
N LYS A 239 -18.02 -0.25 -7.69
CA LYS A 239 -19.28 0.52 -7.52
C LYS A 239 -19.08 1.68 -6.55
N LEU A 240 -18.41 1.43 -5.43
CA LEU A 240 -18.17 2.45 -4.42
C LEU A 240 -17.16 3.51 -4.91
N SER A 241 -16.07 3.12 -5.58
CA SER A 241 -15.12 4.05 -6.20
C SER A 241 -15.81 4.98 -7.20
N LYS A 242 -16.65 4.45 -8.10
CA LYS A 242 -17.41 5.26 -9.07
C LYS A 242 -18.37 6.22 -8.35
N LYS A 243 -19.07 5.75 -7.31
CA LYS A 243 -19.96 6.60 -6.50
C LYS A 243 -19.22 7.76 -5.81
N LEU A 244 -17.98 7.53 -5.38
CA LEU A 244 -17.14 8.52 -4.71
C LEU A 244 -16.26 9.33 -5.67
N GLN A 245 -16.37 9.13 -6.99
CA GLN A 245 -15.54 9.79 -8.02
C GLN A 245 -14.03 9.54 -7.81
N LEU A 246 -13.68 8.34 -7.32
CA LEU A 246 -12.31 7.87 -7.11
C LEU A 246 -11.85 6.92 -8.22
N ASP A 247 -12.38 7.08 -9.43
CA ASP A 247 -12.28 6.16 -10.56
C ASP A 247 -11.29 6.61 -11.66
N SER A 248 -10.52 7.67 -11.41
CA SER A 248 -9.56 8.24 -12.36
C SER A 248 -8.13 8.25 -11.83
N ASN A 249 -7.71 7.18 -11.14
CA ASN A 249 -6.39 7.06 -10.54
C ASN A 249 -5.81 5.64 -10.67
N GLU A 250 -4.51 5.50 -10.38
CA GLU A 250 -3.78 4.24 -10.45
C GLU A 250 -4.37 3.14 -9.54
N ALA A 251 -4.90 3.50 -8.36
CA ALA A 251 -5.48 2.53 -7.44
C ALA A 251 -6.73 1.85 -8.02
N PHE A 252 -7.53 2.61 -8.78
CA PHE A 252 -8.70 2.12 -9.50
C PHE A 252 -8.33 1.29 -10.74
N VAL A 253 -7.28 1.66 -11.46
CA VAL A 253 -6.75 0.82 -12.56
C VAL A 253 -6.34 -0.56 -12.05
N TYR A 254 -5.62 -0.63 -10.92
CA TYR A 254 -5.25 -1.91 -10.32
C TYR A 254 -6.45 -2.73 -9.87
N LEU A 255 -7.51 -2.08 -9.41
CA LEU A 255 -8.76 -2.72 -9.01
C LEU A 255 -9.43 -3.40 -10.22
N LEU A 256 -9.65 -2.66 -11.31
CA LEU A 256 -10.19 -3.21 -12.56
C LEU A 256 -9.29 -4.31 -13.13
N LYS A 257 -7.97 -4.11 -13.13
CA LYS A 257 -7.00 -5.09 -13.63
C LYS A 257 -7.05 -6.41 -12.85
N ASN A 258 -7.24 -6.37 -11.54
CA ASN A 258 -7.37 -7.59 -10.73
C ASN A 258 -8.70 -8.30 -10.96
N ASP A 259 -9.79 -7.54 -11.12
CA ASP A 259 -11.11 -8.11 -11.44
C ASP A 259 -11.11 -8.78 -12.82
N GLY A 260 -10.59 -8.08 -13.84
CA GLY A 260 -10.36 -8.63 -15.17
C GLY A 260 -9.47 -9.88 -15.16
N LEU A 261 -8.44 -9.92 -14.31
CA LEU A 261 -7.60 -11.11 -14.14
C LEU A 261 -8.38 -12.29 -13.54
N CYS A 262 -9.23 -12.07 -12.54
CA CYS A 262 -10.12 -13.10 -12.00
C CYS A 262 -11.04 -13.67 -13.07
N LEU A 263 -11.68 -12.82 -13.86
CA LEU A 263 -12.53 -13.23 -14.99
C LEU A 263 -11.74 -14.06 -16.02
N SER A 264 -10.51 -13.66 -16.31
CA SER A 264 -9.62 -14.42 -17.20
C SER A 264 -9.30 -15.81 -16.66
N PHE A 265 -9.05 -15.94 -15.35
CA PHE A 265 -8.84 -17.26 -14.72
C PHE A 265 -10.10 -18.15 -14.78
N LEU A 266 -11.28 -17.54 -14.77
CA LEU A 266 -12.57 -18.22 -14.93
C LEU A 266 -12.98 -18.44 -16.38
N ARG A 267 -12.11 -18.13 -17.36
CA ARG A 267 -12.38 -18.26 -18.80
C ARG A 267 -13.55 -17.38 -19.29
N ARG A 268 -13.95 -16.36 -18.51
CA ARG A 268 -14.94 -15.33 -18.87
C ARG A 268 -14.25 -14.23 -19.67
N PHE A 269 -13.74 -14.60 -20.84
CA PHE A 269 -12.79 -13.77 -21.58
C PHE A 269 -13.38 -12.47 -22.12
N ASP A 270 -14.62 -12.50 -22.62
CA ASP A 270 -15.29 -11.29 -23.12
C ASP A 270 -15.41 -10.23 -22.01
N GLU A 271 -15.91 -10.63 -20.84
CA GLU A 271 -16.05 -9.74 -19.66
C GLU A 271 -14.69 -9.27 -19.14
N SER A 272 -13.70 -10.17 -19.11
CA SER A 272 -12.32 -9.83 -18.73
C SER A 272 -11.75 -8.74 -19.62
N VAL A 273 -11.89 -8.88 -20.95
CA VAL A 273 -11.39 -7.92 -21.93
C VAL A 273 -12.10 -6.57 -21.81
N GLU A 274 -13.41 -6.56 -21.56
CA GLU A 274 -14.17 -5.32 -21.33
C GLU A 274 -13.59 -4.51 -20.16
N ILE A 275 -13.43 -5.16 -19.00
CA ILE A 275 -12.92 -4.52 -17.78
C ILE A 275 -11.45 -4.12 -17.94
N LEU A 276 -10.63 -4.95 -18.58
CA LEU A 276 -9.23 -4.64 -18.82
C LEU A 276 -9.04 -3.49 -19.83
N ASN A 277 -9.94 -3.34 -20.80
CA ASN A 277 -9.95 -2.18 -21.70
C ASN A 277 -10.30 -0.89 -20.94
N GLU A 278 -11.27 -0.93 -20.02
CA GLU A 278 -11.56 0.21 -19.14
C GLU A 278 -10.31 0.59 -18.30
N ALA A 279 -9.64 -0.41 -17.72
CA ALA A 279 -8.40 -0.21 -16.97
C ALA A 279 -7.30 0.42 -17.84
N ARG A 280 -7.13 -0.06 -19.08
CA ARG A 280 -6.16 0.47 -20.06
C ARG A 280 -6.46 1.92 -20.40
N ASP A 281 -7.70 2.25 -20.73
CA ASP A 281 -8.09 3.59 -21.17
C ASP A 281 -7.86 4.63 -20.07
N ILE A 282 -8.03 4.25 -18.80
CA ILE A 282 -7.69 5.09 -17.66
C ILE A 282 -6.16 5.19 -17.53
N ALA A 283 -5.45 4.06 -17.57
CA ALA A 283 -3.98 4.04 -17.46
C ALA A 283 -3.28 4.88 -18.55
N ASP A 284 -3.78 4.86 -19.79
CA ASP A 284 -3.25 5.63 -20.92
C ASP A 284 -3.48 7.14 -20.78
N LYS A 285 -4.51 7.55 -20.03
CA LYS A 285 -4.80 8.96 -19.72
C LYS A 285 -3.99 9.49 -18.53
N LEU A 286 -3.38 8.62 -17.72
CA LEU A 286 -2.49 9.04 -16.63
C LEU A 286 -1.21 9.67 -17.19
N ALA A 287 -0.67 10.68 -16.50
CA ALA A 287 0.49 11.44 -16.98
C ALA A 287 1.75 10.60 -17.24
N GLN A 288 1.90 9.47 -16.54
CA GLN A 288 3.06 8.58 -16.64
C GLN A 288 2.79 7.41 -17.60
N LYS A 289 3.06 7.64 -18.89
CA LYS A 289 2.88 6.64 -19.96
C LYS A 289 3.78 5.41 -19.86
N HIS A 290 4.89 5.48 -19.14
CA HIS A 290 5.71 4.33 -18.76
C HIS A 290 5.64 4.20 -17.24
N SER A 291 4.80 3.29 -16.76
CA SER A 291 4.57 3.05 -15.34
C SER A 291 4.31 1.56 -15.06
N PRO A 292 4.59 1.08 -13.83
CA PRO A 292 4.27 -0.30 -13.45
C PRO A 292 2.79 -0.62 -13.60
N CYS A 293 1.91 0.35 -13.32
CA CYS A 293 0.47 0.21 -13.47
C CYS A 293 0.09 -0.13 -14.92
N ARG A 294 0.50 0.71 -15.87
CA ARG A 294 0.21 0.51 -17.28
C ARG A 294 0.82 -0.79 -17.80
N ALA A 295 2.09 -1.06 -17.49
CA ALA A 295 2.76 -2.31 -17.87
C ALA A 295 1.96 -3.55 -17.42
N SER A 296 1.44 -3.53 -16.19
CA SER A 296 0.66 -4.65 -15.65
C SER A 296 -0.69 -4.86 -16.37
N VAL A 297 -1.36 -3.80 -16.81
CA VAL A 297 -2.62 -3.90 -17.57
C VAL A 297 -2.38 -4.53 -18.93
N TYR A 298 -1.37 -4.04 -19.66
CA TYR A 298 -1.00 -4.58 -20.97
C TYR A 298 -0.53 -6.03 -20.89
N TYR A 299 0.22 -6.39 -19.84
CA TYR A 299 0.61 -7.77 -19.58
C TYR A 299 -0.60 -8.68 -19.40
N VAL A 300 -1.58 -8.27 -18.58
CA VAL A 300 -2.79 -9.08 -18.34
C VAL A 300 -3.63 -9.18 -19.62
N LEU A 301 -3.82 -8.08 -20.36
CA LEU A 301 -4.51 -8.10 -21.66
C LEU A 301 -3.86 -9.08 -22.64
N ALA A 302 -2.54 -9.02 -22.80
CA ALA A 302 -1.81 -9.95 -23.66
C ALA A 302 -2.04 -11.41 -23.25
N GLY A 303 -1.93 -11.70 -21.94
CA GLY A 303 -2.19 -13.03 -21.39
C GLY A 303 -3.62 -13.52 -21.60
N THR A 304 -4.61 -12.65 -21.37
CA THR A 304 -6.03 -12.94 -21.57
C THR A 304 -6.34 -13.23 -23.04
N TYR A 305 -5.86 -12.39 -23.97
CA TYR A 305 -6.05 -12.63 -25.40
C TYR A 305 -5.36 -13.90 -25.86
N ARG A 306 -4.13 -14.18 -25.41
CA ARG A 306 -3.43 -15.44 -25.70
C ARG A 306 -4.24 -16.65 -25.23
N ALA A 307 -4.81 -16.60 -24.04
CA ALA A 307 -5.60 -17.71 -23.48
C ALA A 307 -6.97 -17.88 -24.17
N TRP A 308 -7.53 -16.79 -24.69
CA TRP A 308 -8.82 -16.78 -25.37
C TRP A 308 -8.72 -17.16 -26.84
N LYS A 309 -7.83 -16.48 -27.58
CA LYS A 309 -7.61 -16.57 -29.02
C LYS A 309 -6.09 -16.54 -29.29
N PRO A 310 -5.41 -17.70 -29.24
CA PRO A 310 -3.95 -17.80 -29.32
C PRO A 310 -3.35 -17.10 -30.55
N ASP A 311 -4.07 -17.08 -31.68
CA ASP A 311 -3.58 -16.58 -32.97
C ASP A 311 -4.08 -15.14 -33.26
N CYS A 312 -4.52 -14.43 -32.23
CA CYS A 312 -5.05 -13.08 -32.39
C CYS A 312 -3.95 -12.02 -32.41
N LYS A 313 -3.98 -11.14 -33.42
CA LYS A 313 -3.08 -9.98 -33.53
C LYS A 313 -3.12 -9.07 -32.30
N GLU A 314 -4.24 -9.02 -31.58
CA GLU A 314 -4.36 -8.22 -30.36
C GLU A 314 -3.43 -8.73 -29.24
N ALA A 315 -3.24 -10.05 -29.10
CA ALA A 315 -2.33 -10.60 -28.09
C ALA A 315 -0.90 -10.07 -28.28
N ALA A 316 -0.40 -10.14 -29.52
CA ALA A 316 0.92 -9.64 -29.88
C ALA A 316 1.03 -8.11 -29.73
N LYS A 317 -0.01 -7.36 -30.10
CA LYS A 317 -0.04 -5.89 -29.93
C LYS A 317 0.08 -5.47 -28.47
N TYR A 318 -0.68 -6.11 -27.57
CA TYR A 318 -0.57 -5.84 -26.14
C TYR A 318 0.78 -6.30 -25.56
N ALA A 319 1.29 -7.45 -26.01
CA ALA A 319 2.59 -7.96 -25.59
C ALA A 319 3.74 -7.02 -26.02
N ASN A 320 3.73 -6.50 -27.24
CA ASN A 320 4.69 -5.52 -27.74
C ASN A 320 4.69 -4.25 -26.87
N THR A 321 3.50 -3.72 -26.58
CA THR A 321 3.37 -2.54 -25.72
C THR A 321 3.87 -2.81 -24.29
N ALA A 322 3.65 -4.02 -23.75
CA ALA A 322 4.19 -4.42 -22.46
C ALA A 322 5.73 -4.49 -22.47
N ILE A 323 6.35 -4.98 -23.56
CA ILE A 323 7.81 -5.05 -23.73
C ILE A 323 8.45 -3.66 -23.81
N GLU A 324 7.78 -2.66 -24.40
CA GLU A 324 8.25 -1.25 -24.35
C GLU A 324 8.40 -0.75 -22.90
N MET A 325 7.70 -1.38 -21.95
CA MET A 325 7.74 -1.09 -20.52
C MET A 325 8.44 -2.21 -19.71
N ARG A 326 9.34 -2.99 -20.34
CA ARG A 326 9.98 -4.18 -19.74
C ARG A 326 10.72 -3.94 -18.42
N GLU A 327 11.14 -2.71 -18.15
CA GLU A 327 11.77 -2.33 -16.87
C GLU A 327 10.86 -2.56 -15.66
N TRP A 328 9.54 -2.60 -15.89
CA TRP A 328 8.50 -2.85 -14.88
C TRP A 328 8.00 -4.31 -14.88
N LEU A 329 8.57 -5.16 -15.72
CA LEU A 329 8.23 -6.58 -15.81
C LEU A 329 9.37 -7.42 -15.24
N ASP A 330 9.03 -8.50 -14.54
CA ASP A 330 10.04 -9.49 -14.16
C ASP A 330 10.49 -10.31 -15.37
N SER A 331 11.65 -10.97 -15.26
CA SER A 331 12.26 -11.70 -16.38
C SER A 331 11.39 -12.82 -16.95
N ARG A 332 10.52 -13.43 -16.14
CA ARG A 332 9.56 -14.45 -16.60
C ARG A 332 8.41 -13.80 -17.35
N SER A 333 7.93 -12.66 -16.88
CA SER A 333 6.89 -11.88 -17.57
C SER A 333 7.38 -11.39 -18.94
N VAL A 334 8.62 -10.91 -19.06
CA VAL A 334 9.21 -10.52 -20.36
C VAL A 334 9.23 -11.72 -21.33
N LYS A 335 9.76 -12.88 -20.90
CA LYS A 335 9.76 -14.10 -21.71
C LYS A 335 8.36 -14.51 -22.16
N THR A 336 7.38 -14.39 -21.27
CA THR A 336 5.99 -14.70 -21.59
C THR A 336 5.46 -13.80 -22.71
N MET A 337 5.80 -12.51 -22.70
CA MET A 337 5.40 -11.58 -23.77
C MET A 337 6.11 -11.89 -25.10
N GLU A 338 7.41 -12.20 -25.06
CA GLU A 338 8.17 -12.61 -26.24
C GLU A 338 7.59 -13.87 -26.89
N ASP A 339 7.17 -14.85 -26.08
CA ASP A 339 6.53 -16.07 -26.58
C ASP A 339 5.17 -15.77 -27.26
N ILE A 340 4.37 -14.86 -26.69
CA ILE A 340 3.09 -14.43 -27.28
C ILE A 340 3.32 -13.82 -28.67
N ILE A 341 4.35 -12.98 -28.81
CA ILE A 341 4.69 -12.32 -30.07
C ILE A 341 5.11 -13.36 -31.11
N LYS A 342 6.01 -14.27 -30.75
CA LYS A 342 6.48 -15.35 -31.65
C LYS A 342 5.35 -16.25 -32.13
N THR A 343 4.45 -16.65 -31.24
CA THR A 343 3.30 -17.47 -31.63
C THR A 343 2.45 -16.74 -32.67
N ALA A 344 2.12 -15.47 -32.46
CA ALA A 344 1.32 -14.70 -33.41
C ALA A 344 2.02 -14.49 -34.77
N GLU A 345 3.34 -14.40 -34.81
CA GLU A 345 4.13 -14.28 -36.05
C GLU A 345 4.19 -15.60 -36.83
N GLY A 346 4.35 -16.74 -36.15
CA GLY A 346 4.40 -18.07 -36.79
C GLY A 346 3.07 -18.56 -37.39
N HIS A 347 1.95 -17.91 -37.08
CA HIS A 347 0.64 -18.17 -37.71
C HIS A 347 0.35 -17.28 -38.92
N MET A 348 1.28 -16.38 -39.29
CA MET A 348 1.18 -15.52 -40.48
C MET A 348 2.04 -16.01 -41.67
N GLU A 349 2.86 -17.04 -41.47
CA GLU A 349 3.58 -17.80 -42.51
C GLU A 349 2.80 -19.07 -42.89
#